data_AF-A0A1I0CX14-F1
#
_entry.id   AF-A0A1I0CX14-F1
#
_cell.length_a   1.000
_cell.length_b   1.000
_cell.length_c   1.000
_cell.angle_alpha   90.00
_cell.angle_beta   90.00
_cell.angle_gamma   90.00
#
_symmetry.space_group_name_H-M   'P 1'
#
loop_
_entity.id
_entity.type
_entity.pdbx_description
1 polymer ?
#
loop_
_entity_poly.entity_id
_entity_poly.type
_entity_poly.pdbx_seq_one_letter_code
_entity_poly.pdbx_strand_id
1 'polypeptide(L)'
;MKLIDTYEDLKVNIKELQKQILAGNEDAIDLVKKGHSFVVSTYNSRLQFSPSKFVGYKNNKLSIYIPIRNELDGRKTNFKIISVLNKIDKKNNLIDNYFFDYCKSLGIVANKNDRKFLVLNEADSLINDIEASKIENSKLSITEKESLIKARIGQGSFRANLLKKWGGKCCLTGIAFETVLRASHIKPWRDSDNYEKLDVDNGLLLTANADSLFDTGYISFGTNGELLKSKLLTNEQLFLLLGATNFHIDLNNKQKDYMNYHRTVIYKK
;
A
#
# COMPACT_ATOMS: atom_id res chain seq x y z
N MET A 1 4.92 -2.38 32.83
CA MET A 1 5.83 -2.44 31.65
C MET A 1 5.86 -1.09 30.93
N LYS A 2 6.99 -0.70 30.31
CA LYS A 2 7.08 0.54 29.50
C LYS A 2 6.50 0.31 28.10
N LEU A 3 5.82 1.31 27.55
CA LEU A 3 5.30 1.26 26.17
C LEU A 3 6.44 1.43 25.16
N ILE A 4 6.27 0.88 23.95
CA ILE A 4 7.18 1.10 22.81
C ILE A 4 7.34 2.58 22.50
N ASP A 5 8.49 3.01 21.96
CA ASP A 5 8.68 4.39 21.48
C ASP A 5 9.01 4.46 19.98
N THR A 6 9.47 3.35 19.40
CA THR A 6 9.92 3.30 18.02
C THR A 6 9.27 2.15 17.25
N TYR A 7 9.35 2.23 15.92
CA TYR A 7 8.97 1.13 15.05
C TYR A 7 9.83 -0.12 15.27
N GLU A 8 11.09 0.05 15.68
CA GLU A 8 11.98 -1.08 15.96
C GLU A 8 11.54 -1.85 17.21
N ASP A 9 11.14 -1.15 18.28
CA ASP A 9 10.60 -1.79 19.49
C ASP A 9 9.40 -2.69 19.13
N LEU A 10 8.52 -2.20 18.26
CA LEU A 10 7.35 -2.95 17.79
C LEU A 10 7.76 -4.21 17.00
N LYS A 11 8.69 -4.08 16.04
CA LYS A 11 9.19 -5.20 15.23
C LYS A 11 9.85 -6.28 16.07
N VAL A 12 10.64 -5.90 17.09
CA VAL A 12 11.29 -6.86 18.01
C VAL A 12 10.23 -7.70 18.71
N ASN A 13 9.17 -7.09 19.23
CA ASN A 13 8.09 -7.81 19.90
C ASN A 13 7.28 -8.71 18.96
N ILE A 14 7.03 -8.26 17.72
CA ILE A 14 6.35 -9.06 16.69
C ILE A 14 7.18 -10.32 16.38
N LYS A 15 8.50 -10.17 16.21
CA LYS A 15 9.42 -11.29 15.97
C LYS A 15 9.48 -12.25 17.15
N GLU A 16 9.54 -11.74 18.38
CA GLU A 16 9.52 -12.59 19.58
C GLU A 16 8.22 -13.39 19.66
N LEU A 17 7.06 -12.75 19.49
CA LEU A 17 5.78 -13.46 19.50
C LEU A 17 5.72 -14.51 18.37
N GLN A 18 6.18 -14.15 17.16
CA GLN A 18 6.19 -15.07 16.03
C GLN A 18 7.02 -16.32 16.32
N LYS A 19 8.20 -16.14 16.92
CA LYS A 19 9.08 -17.25 17.31
C LYS A 19 8.35 -18.21 18.26
N GLN A 20 7.60 -17.70 19.21
CA GLN A 20 6.84 -18.52 20.17
C GLN A 20 5.67 -19.25 19.51
N ILE A 21 4.94 -18.59 18.60
CA ILE A 21 3.86 -19.23 17.83
C ILE A 21 4.40 -20.36 16.97
N LEU A 22 5.52 -20.14 16.26
CA LEU A 22 6.17 -21.18 15.45
C LEU A 22 6.69 -22.35 16.28
N ALA A 23 7.06 -22.11 17.53
CA ALA A 23 7.44 -23.14 18.48
C ALA A 23 6.24 -23.90 19.08
N GLY A 24 5.00 -23.57 18.68
CA GLY A 24 3.79 -24.20 19.20
C GLY A 24 3.46 -23.81 20.65
N ASN A 25 3.96 -22.66 21.13
CA ASN A 25 3.71 -22.21 22.50
C ASN A 25 2.22 -21.89 22.71
N GLU A 26 1.57 -22.61 23.62
CA GLU A 26 0.13 -22.49 23.87
C GLU A 26 -0.30 -21.10 24.36
N ASP A 27 0.50 -20.45 25.22
CA ASP A 27 0.22 -19.10 25.69
C ASP A 27 0.24 -18.12 24.51
N ALA A 28 1.22 -18.21 23.61
CA ALA A 28 1.31 -17.36 22.43
C ALA A 28 0.06 -17.49 21.53
N ILE A 29 -0.38 -18.73 21.31
CA ILE A 29 -1.56 -19.06 20.51
C ILE A 29 -2.84 -18.56 21.19
N ASP A 30 -2.95 -18.69 22.52
CA ASP A 30 -4.09 -18.19 23.30
C ASP A 30 -4.22 -16.66 23.24
N LEU A 31 -3.09 -15.94 23.20
CA LEU A 31 -3.09 -14.49 23.00
C LEU A 31 -3.70 -14.10 21.64
N VAL A 32 -3.40 -14.85 20.58
CA VAL A 32 -4.02 -14.64 19.26
C VAL A 32 -5.52 -14.93 19.32
N LYS A 33 -5.90 -16.07 19.91
CA LYS A 33 -7.29 -16.52 20.01
C LYS A 33 -8.20 -15.52 20.72
N LYS A 34 -7.72 -14.90 21.79
CA LYS A 34 -8.46 -13.95 22.65
C LYS A 34 -8.28 -12.49 22.26
N GLY A 35 -7.41 -12.19 21.29
CA GLY A 35 -7.12 -10.82 20.88
C GLY A 35 -8.30 -10.10 20.24
N HIS A 36 -8.37 -8.79 20.45
CA HIS A 36 -9.38 -7.90 19.86
C HIS A 36 -8.79 -6.83 18.95
N SER A 37 -7.48 -6.63 19.02
CA SER A 37 -6.77 -5.63 18.24
C SER A 37 -5.42 -6.20 17.87
N PHE A 38 -5.07 -6.09 16.59
CA PHE A 38 -3.91 -6.78 16.03
C PHE A 38 -3.06 -5.82 15.21
N VAL A 39 -1.75 -5.95 15.34
CA VAL A 39 -0.80 -5.44 14.38
C VAL A 39 -0.62 -6.51 13.30
N VAL A 40 -0.89 -6.13 12.06
CA VAL A 40 -0.82 -7.03 10.89
C VAL A 40 0.50 -6.80 10.18
N SER A 41 1.31 -7.84 10.07
CA SER A 41 2.66 -7.83 9.50
C SER A 41 2.84 -9.02 8.56
N THR A 42 4.02 -9.20 7.98
CA THR A 42 4.33 -10.34 7.11
C THR A 42 5.44 -11.21 7.69
N TYR A 43 5.33 -12.52 7.45
CA TYR A 43 6.36 -13.50 7.73
C TYR A 43 6.32 -14.59 6.65
N ASN A 44 7.45 -14.86 5.98
CA ASN A 44 7.56 -15.83 4.87
C ASN A 44 6.42 -15.68 3.83
N SER A 45 6.18 -14.44 3.39
CA SER A 45 5.13 -14.11 2.41
C SER A 45 3.71 -14.48 2.84
N ARG A 46 3.47 -14.60 4.15
CA ARG A 46 2.14 -14.79 4.75
C ARG A 46 1.83 -13.68 5.74
N LEU A 47 0.54 -13.39 5.91
CA LEU A 47 0.08 -12.43 6.91
C LEU A 47 0.21 -13.02 8.31
N GLN A 48 0.67 -12.19 9.23
CA GLN A 48 0.81 -12.50 10.65
C GLN A 48 0.01 -11.49 11.47
N PHE A 49 -0.69 -11.99 12.49
CA PHE A 49 -1.56 -11.20 13.36
C PHE A 49 -1.06 -11.22 14.79
N SER A 50 -0.49 -10.10 15.25
CA SER A 50 0.09 -9.96 16.58
C SER A 50 -0.81 -9.12 17.49
N PRO A 51 -1.30 -9.62 18.64
CA PRO A 51 -2.13 -8.84 19.55
C PRO A 51 -1.43 -7.55 20.00
N SER A 52 -2.07 -6.41 19.74
CA SER A 52 -1.50 -5.09 20.01
C SER A 52 -1.13 -4.88 21.48
N LYS A 53 -1.96 -5.42 22.39
CA LYS A 53 -1.70 -5.42 23.84
C LYS A 53 -0.39 -6.10 24.20
N PHE A 54 0.01 -7.15 23.48
CA PHE A 54 1.29 -7.81 23.70
C PHE A 54 2.44 -7.00 23.07
N VAL A 55 2.32 -6.63 21.79
CA VAL A 55 3.45 -6.03 21.05
C VAL A 55 3.69 -4.55 21.36
N GLY A 56 2.79 -3.89 22.09
CA GLY A 56 2.89 -2.47 22.45
C GLY A 56 3.75 -2.14 23.67
N TYR A 57 4.39 -3.11 24.32
CA TYR A 57 5.29 -2.91 25.46
C TYR A 57 6.74 -3.23 25.08
N LYS A 58 7.71 -2.41 25.49
CA LYS A 58 9.13 -2.62 25.15
C LYS A 58 9.68 -3.95 25.66
N ASN A 59 10.55 -4.57 24.84
CA ASN A 59 11.31 -5.78 25.17
C ASN A 59 10.42 -6.88 25.77
N ASN A 60 9.21 -7.04 25.24
CA ASN A 60 8.23 -7.92 25.82
C ASN A 60 8.55 -9.38 25.50
N LYS A 61 8.30 -10.26 26.47
CA LYS A 61 8.45 -11.72 26.37
C LYS A 61 7.25 -12.37 27.06
N LEU A 62 6.85 -13.57 26.64
CA LEU A 62 5.74 -14.29 27.26
C LEU A 62 5.93 -14.49 28.77
N SER A 63 7.14 -14.86 29.20
CA SER A 63 7.46 -15.08 30.62
C SER A 63 7.24 -13.85 31.49
N ILE A 64 7.35 -12.65 30.92
CA ILE A 64 7.13 -11.38 31.61
C ILE A 64 5.66 -10.96 31.47
N TYR A 65 5.08 -11.15 30.29
CA TYR A 65 3.74 -10.68 29.97
C TYR A 65 2.64 -11.49 30.65
N ILE A 66 2.72 -12.82 30.59
CA ILE A 66 1.64 -13.72 31.01
C ILE A 66 1.23 -13.52 32.47
N PRO A 67 2.16 -13.40 33.45
CA PRO A 67 1.81 -13.19 34.85
C PRO A 67 1.01 -11.91 35.12
N ILE A 68 1.28 -10.84 34.37
CA ILE A 68 0.69 -9.50 34.61
C ILE A 68 -0.33 -9.09 33.55
N ARG A 69 -0.67 -9.97 32.60
CA ARG A 69 -1.47 -9.62 31.40
C ARG A 69 -2.82 -8.98 31.72
N ASN A 70 -3.39 -9.28 32.88
CA ASN A 70 -4.68 -8.75 33.32
C ASN A 70 -4.59 -7.29 33.82
N GLU A 71 -3.41 -6.85 34.28
CA GLU A 71 -3.15 -5.48 34.75
C GLU A 71 -2.79 -4.52 33.60
N LEU A 72 -2.44 -5.07 32.45
CA LEU A 72 -2.06 -4.30 31.26
C LEU A 72 -3.31 -3.77 30.53
N ASP A 73 -3.16 -2.65 29.80
CA ASP A 73 -4.26 -2.00 29.07
C ASP A 73 -3.99 -1.95 27.56
N GLY A 74 -4.86 -2.62 26.79
CA GLY A 74 -4.82 -2.64 25.33
C GLY A 74 -5.08 -1.27 24.68
N ARG A 75 -5.80 -0.37 25.34
CA ARG A 75 -6.08 0.97 24.82
C ARG A 75 -4.83 1.85 24.79
N LYS A 76 -3.99 1.73 25.82
CA LYS A 76 -2.71 2.46 25.93
C LYS A 76 -1.72 2.00 24.86
N THR A 77 -1.61 0.69 24.64
CA THR A 77 -0.76 0.12 23.60
C THR A 77 -1.24 0.51 22.21
N ASN A 78 -2.55 0.44 21.94
CA ASN A 78 -3.12 0.89 20.66
C ASN A 78 -2.78 2.35 20.36
N PHE A 79 -3.02 3.26 21.31
CA PHE A 79 -2.71 4.68 21.14
C PHE A 79 -1.23 4.90 20.79
N LYS A 80 -0.33 4.21 21.50
CA LYS A 80 1.11 4.35 21.25
C LYS A 80 1.53 3.74 19.92
N ILE A 81 1.00 2.58 19.54
CA ILE A 81 1.27 1.96 18.23
C ILE A 81 0.80 2.86 17.09
N ILE A 82 -0.41 3.44 17.18
CA ILE A 82 -0.93 4.41 16.21
C ILE A 82 0.02 5.60 16.05
N SER A 83 0.50 6.15 17.16
CA SER A 83 1.47 7.25 17.17
C SER A 83 2.80 6.85 16.50
N VAL A 84 3.30 5.64 16.76
CA VAL A 84 4.55 5.13 16.16
C VAL A 84 4.40 4.87 14.66
N LEU A 85 3.26 4.33 14.24
CA LEU A 85 3.00 3.99 12.84
C LEU A 85 2.54 5.19 11.99
N ASN A 86 2.08 6.26 12.63
CA ASN A 86 1.35 7.35 11.99
C ASN A 86 0.19 6.83 11.11
N LYS A 87 -0.53 5.82 11.60
CA LYS A 87 -1.63 5.14 10.90
C LYS A 87 -2.83 4.96 11.81
N ILE A 88 -4.02 5.13 11.26
CA ILE A 88 -5.29 4.96 11.96
C ILE A 88 -5.77 3.51 11.84
N ASP A 89 -6.44 3.00 12.89
CA ASP A 89 -7.16 1.72 12.88
C ASP A 89 -8.12 1.63 11.68
N LYS A 90 -8.03 0.56 10.90
CA LYS A 90 -9.01 0.26 9.84
C LYS A 90 -9.89 -0.92 10.26
N LYS A 91 -11.21 -0.72 10.20
CA LYS A 91 -12.17 -1.84 10.19
C LYS A 91 -12.29 -2.28 8.72
N ASN A 92 -11.73 -3.45 8.38
CA ASN A 92 -11.76 -3.96 7.02
C ASN A 92 -12.20 -5.42 7.05
N ASN A 93 -13.43 -5.69 6.60
CA ASN A 93 -14.02 -7.03 6.52
C ASN A 93 -13.11 -8.02 5.76
N LEU A 94 -12.28 -7.52 4.83
CA LEU A 94 -11.31 -8.34 4.10
C LEU A 94 -10.22 -8.90 5.03
N ILE A 95 -9.69 -8.09 5.94
CA ILE A 95 -8.60 -8.49 6.83
C ILE A 95 -9.09 -9.51 7.87
N ASP A 96 -10.36 -9.41 8.27
CA ASP A 96 -10.98 -10.42 9.12
C ASP A 96 -10.95 -11.81 8.48
N ASN A 97 -11.19 -11.93 7.17
CA ASN A 97 -11.10 -13.22 6.48
C ASN A 97 -9.68 -13.81 6.57
N TYR A 98 -8.66 -12.99 6.32
CA TYR A 98 -7.26 -13.40 6.45
C TYR A 98 -6.89 -13.80 7.89
N PHE A 99 -7.48 -13.13 8.88
CA PHE A 99 -7.30 -13.49 10.28
C PHE A 99 -7.91 -14.86 10.60
N PHE A 100 -9.09 -15.17 10.06
CA PHE A 100 -9.71 -16.49 10.24
C PHE A 100 -8.87 -17.60 9.59
N ASP A 101 -8.36 -17.37 8.37
CA ASP A 101 -7.45 -18.31 7.71
C ASP A 101 -6.17 -18.53 8.51
N TYR A 102 -5.60 -17.46 9.07
CA TYR A 102 -4.45 -17.55 9.97
C TYR A 102 -4.77 -18.37 11.23
N CYS A 103 -5.90 -18.12 11.89
CA CYS A 103 -6.32 -18.90 13.06
C CYS A 103 -6.50 -20.39 12.73
N LYS A 104 -7.11 -20.69 11.58
CA LYS A 104 -7.26 -22.07 11.09
C LYS A 104 -5.90 -22.74 10.86
N SER A 105 -4.92 -22.00 10.33
CA SER A 105 -3.55 -22.51 10.14
C SER A 105 -2.82 -22.82 11.45
N LEU A 106 -3.22 -22.18 12.54
CA LEU A 106 -2.74 -22.43 13.90
C LEU A 106 -3.55 -23.50 14.64
N GLY A 107 -4.56 -24.11 14.00
CA GLY A 107 -5.42 -25.10 14.64
C GLY A 107 -6.39 -24.51 15.67
N ILE A 108 -6.67 -23.20 15.62
CA ILE A 108 -7.56 -22.52 16.58
C ILE A 108 -8.79 -21.93 15.92
N VAL A 109 -9.89 -21.93 16.68
CA VAL A 109 -11.12 -21.21 16.34
C VAL A 109 -11.12 -19.87 17.08
N ALA A 110 -11.10 -18.78 16.32
CA ALA A 110 -11.14 -17.44 16.89
C ALA A 110 -12.53 -17.07 17.44
N ASN A 111 -12.56 -16.24 18.48
CA ASN A 111 -13.81 -15.70 19.04
C ASN A 111 -14.50 -14.77 18.03
N LYS A 112 -15.84 -14.76 18.01
CA LYS A 112 -16.67 -13.91 17.12
C LYS A 112 -16.76 -12.43 17.53
N ASN A 113 -15.71 -11.91 18.16
CA ASN A 113 -15.68 -10.53 18.62
C ASN A 113 -15.30 -9.58 17.48
N ASP A 114 -15.76 -8.34 17.56
CA ASP A 114 -15.26 -7.25 16.71
C ASP A 114 -13.75 -7.07 16.90
N ARG A 115 -13.03 -6.91 15.79
CA ARG A 115 -11.57 -6.76 15.76
C ARG A 115 -11.14 -5.46 15.11
N LYS A 116 -9.96 -5.00 15.52
CA LYS A 116 -9.26 -3.85 14.93
C LYS A 116 -7.91 -4.28 14.38
N PHE A 117 -7.54 -3.72 13.23
CA PHE A 117 -6.31 -4.07 12.54
C PHE A 117 -5.45 -2.82 12.26
N LEU A 118 -4.23 -2.85 12.78
CA LEU A 118 -3.16 -1.88 12.55
C LEU A 118 -2.20 -2.49 11.52
N VAL A 119 -2.34 -2.10 10.26
CA VAL A 119 -1.68 -2.79 9.13
C VAL A 119 -0.34 -2.12 8.79
N LEU A 120 0.75 -2.89 8.90
CA LEU A 120 2.08 -2.44 8.48
C LEU A 120 2.17 -2.36 6.95
N ASN A 121 3.13 -1.59 6.43
CA ASN A 121 3.23 -1.32 4.99
C ASN A 121 3.45 -2.60 4.17
N GLU A 122 4.28 -3.51 4.68
CA GLU A 122 4.56 -4.81 4.09
C GLU A 122 3.31 -5.70 4.03
N ALA A 123 2.45 -5.66 5.05
CA ALA A 123 1.22 -6.43 5.08
C ALA A 123 0.16 -5.84 4.15
N ASP A 124 0.07 -4.51 4.09
CA ASP A 124 -0.81 -3.81 3.15
C ASP A 124 -0.43 -4.17 1.71
N SER A 125 0.87 -4.18 1.38
CA SER A 125 1.37 -4.63 0.07
C SER A 125 0.97 -6.06 -0.24
N LEU A 126 1.20 -7.01 0.68
CA LEU A 126 0.87 -8.41 0.46
C LEU A 126 -0.63 -8.66 0.30
N ILE A 127 -1.48 -7.99 1.10
CA ILE A 127 -2.94 -8.06 0.96
C ILE A 127 -3.34 -7.62 -0.45
N ASN A 128 -2.76 -6.53 -0.92
CA ASN A 128 -3.02 -6.01 -2.25
C ASN A 128 -2.62 -7.02 -3.33
N ASP A 129 -1.44 -7.62 -3.24
CA ASP A 129 -0.97 -8.63 -4.20
C ASP A 129 -1.89 -9.87 -4.25
N ILE A 130 -2.30 -10.38 -3.07
CA ILE A 130 -3.20 -11.53 -2.99
C ILE A 130 -4.54 -11.20 -3.64
N GLU A 131 -5.12 -10.05 -3.35
CA GLU A 131 -6.39 -9.63 -3.95
C GLU A 131 -6.26 -9.39 -5.46
N ALA A 132 -5.11 -8.93 -5.96
CA ALA A 132 -4.84 -8.79 -7.40
C ALA A 132 -5.01 -10.13 -8.09
N SER A 133 -4.31 -11.13 -7.54
CA SER A 133 -4.32 -12.48 -8.10
C SER A 133 -5.73 -13.09 -8.09
N LYS A 134 -6.53 -12.83 -7.04
CA LYS A 134 -7.92 -13.33 -6.97
C LYS A 134 -8.80 -12.69 -8.03
N ILE A 135 -8.64 -11.38 -8.27
CA ILE A 135 -9.40 -10.67 -9.30
C ILE A 135 -8.95 -11.11 -10.70
N GLU A 136 -7.65 -11.27 -10.93
CA GLU A 136 -7.09 -11.77 -12.18
C GLU A 136 -7.65 -13.16 -12.53
N ASN A 137 -7.78 -14.03 -11.54
CA ASN A 137 -8.35 -15.38 -11.66
C ASN A 137 -9.90 -15.43 -11.63
N SER A 138 -10.59 -14.28 -11.49
CA SER A 138 -12.06 -14.23 -11.48
C SER A 138 -12.66 -14.30 -12.90
N LYS A 139 -13.96 -14.59 -13.02
CA LYS A 139 -14.68 -14.58 -14.31
C LYS A 139 -15.08 -13.19 -14.83
N LEU A 140 -14.61 -12.11 -14.19
CA LEU A 140 -14.96 -10.74 -14.56
C LEU A 140 -14.41 -10.34 -15.93
N SER A 141 -15.04 -9.35 -16.58
CA SER A 141 -14.48 -8.77 -17.81
C SER A 141 -13.16 -8.04 -17.53
N ILE A 142 -12.33 -7.89 -18.57
CA ILE A 142 -11.00 -7.25 -18.46
C ILE A 142 -11.11 -5.84 -17.85
N THR A 143 -12.08 -5.04 -18.29
CA THR A 143 -12.31 -3.67 -17.80
C THR A 143 -12.77 -3.63 -16.33
N GLU A 144 -13.59 -4.59 -15.90
CA GLU A 144 -14.03 -4.70 -14.50
C GLU A 144 -12.89 -5.13 -13.58
N LYS A 145 -12.05 -6.06 -14.04
CA LYS A 145 -10.83 -6.47 -13.33
C LYS A 145 -9.87 -5.29 -13.15
N GLU A 146 -9.61 -4.55 -14.23
CA GLU A 146 -8.73 -3.38 -14.19
C GLU A 146 -9.26 -2.30 -13.25
N SER A 147 -10.57 -2.01 -13.27
CA SER A 147 -11.18 -1.02 -12.38
C SER A 147 -11.10 -1.43 -10.90
N LEU A 148 -11.41 -2.69 -10.58
CA LEU A 148 -11.36 -3.21 -9.21
C LEU A 148 -9.92 -3.32 -8.67
N ILE A 149 -8.96 -3.69 -9.52
CA ILE A 149 -7.53 -3.75 -9.17
C ILE A 149 -6.95 -2.33 -9.01
N LYS A 150 -7.25 -1.40 -9.93
CA LYS A 150 -6.83 0.02 -9.82
C LYS A 150 -7.37 0.66 -8.54
N ALA A 151 -8.62 0.37 -8.16
CA ALA A 151 -9.23 0.88 -6.93
C ALA A 151 -8.61 0.32 -5.65
N ARG A 152 -8.04 -0.89 -5.68
CA ARG A 152 -7.72 -1.65 -4.47
C ARG A 152 -6.22 -1.88 -4.23
N ILE A 153 -5.39 -1.88 -5.27
CA ILE A 153 -4.01 -2.43 -5.23
C ILE A 153 -2.98 -1.38 -5.65
N GLY A 154 -3.32 -0.54 -6.62
CA GLY A 154 -2.41 0.46 -7.17
C GLY A 154 -2.53 1.87 -6.57
N GLN A 155 -3.59 2.20 -5.84
CA GLN A 155 -3.79 3.58 -5.34
C GLN A 155 -3.47 3.79 -3.86
N GLY A 156 -3.09 2.75 -3.11
CA GLY A 156 -2.70 2.91 -1.71
C GLY A 156 -1.22 3.27 -1.56
N SER A 157 -0.36 2.25 -1.55
CA SER A 157 1.08 2.38 -1.34
C SER A 157 1.80 3.07 -2.52
N PHE A 158 1.53 2.67 -3.77
CA PHE A 158 2.13 3.30 -4.96
C PHE A 158 1.76 4.79 -5.06
N ARG A 159 0.49 5.14 -4.88
CA ARG A 159 0.06 6.54 -4.79
C ARG A 159 0.71 7.27 -3.62
N ALA A 160 0.74 6.69 -2.42
CA ALA A 160 1.37 7.33 -1.27
C ALA A 160 2.86 7.60 -1.51
N ASN A 161 3.56 6.66 -2.15
CA ASN A 161 4.95 6.82 -2.53
C ASN A 161 5.13 7.88 -3.62
N LEU A 162 4.22 7.97 -4.61
CA LEU A 162 4.24 9.04 -5.61
C LEU A 162 3.94 10.42 -5.01
N LEU A 163 2.96 10.51 -4.10
CA LEU A 163 2.69 11.72 -3.33
C LEU A 163 3.94 12.19 -2.59
N LYS A 164 4.66 11.26 -1.94
CA LYS A 164 5.93 11.56 -1.29
C LYS A 164 7.01 12.00 -2.28
N LYS A 165 7.18 11.28 -3.40
CA LYS A 165 8.20 11.57 -4.42
C LYS A 165 8.02 12.95 -5.04
N TRP A 166 6.78 13.32 -5.34
CA TRP A 166 6.45 14.58 -6.02
C TRP A 166 6.02 15.71 -5.07
N GLY A 167 6.24 15.54 -3.75
CA GLY A 167 5.90 16.56 -2.75
C GLY A 167 4.42 16.94 -2.72
N GLY A 168 3.53 16.00 -3.05
CA GLY A 168 2.08 16.22 -3.10
C GLY A 168 1.61 17.08 -4.27
N LYS A 169 2.43 17.23 -5.32
CA LYS A 169 2.14 18.12 -6.46
C LYS A 169 2.11 17.34 -7.77
N CYS A 170 1.24 17.78 -8.68
CA CYS A 170 1.30 17.33 -10.07
C CYS A 170 2.69 17.63 -10.64
N CYS A 171 3.38 16.63 -11.17
CA CYS A 171 4.72 16.79 -11.74
C CYS A 171 4.70 17.67 -13.00
N LEU A 172 3.54 17.79 -13.66
CA LEU A 172 3.37 18.58 -14.87
C LEU A 172 2.92 20.01 -14.60
N THR A 173 1.84 20.18 -13.83
CA THR A 173 1.18 21.49 -13.64
C THR A 173 1.53 22.16 -12.31
N GLY A 174 2.24 21.47 -11.42
CA GLY A 174 2.56 21.97 -10.07
C GLY A 174 1.38 22.04 -9.09
N ILE A 175 0.16 21.70 -9.52
CA ILE A 175 -1.06 21.73 -8.69
C ILE A 175 -0.88 20.87 -7.44
N ALA A 176 -1.08 21.47 -6.27
CA ALA A 176 -0.93 20.87 -4.95
C ALA A 176 -2.29 20.57 -4.28
N PHE A 177 -3.21 19.93 -5.01
CA PHE A 177 -4.53 19.58 -4.50
C PHE A 177 -4.78 18.08 -4.65
N GLU A 178 -4.46 17.33 -3.59
CA GLU A 178 -4.38 15.86 -3.62
C GLU A 178 -5.63 15.17 -4.21
N THR A 179 -6.82 15.70 -3.93
CA THR A 179 -8.12 15.18 -4.41
C THR A 179 -8.19 15.04 -5.94
N VAL A 180 -7.53 15.94 -6.70
CA VAL A 180 -7.53 15.91 -8.17
C VAL A 180 -6.33 15.19 -8.76
N LEU A 181 -5.37 14.78 -7.92
CA LEU A 181 -4.17 14.10 -8.36
C LEU A 181 -4.46 12.62 -8.62
N ARG A 182 -3.81 12.06 -9.63
CA ARG A 182 -3.86 10.67 -10.06
C ARG A 182 -2.45 10.09 -10.08
N ALA A 183 -2.32 8.87 -9.58
CA ALA A 183 -1.10 8.09 -9.69
C ALA A 183 -1.15 7.34 -11.02
N SER A 184 -0.45 7.86 -12.02
CA SER A 184 -0.47 7.37 -13.40
C SER A 184 0.77 6.50 -13.65
N HIS A 185 0.59 5.31 -14.21
CA HIS A 185 1.72 4.46 -14.59
C HIS A 185 2.32 4.93 -15.92
N ILE A 186 3.65 4.93 -16.05
CA ILE A 186 4.33 5.28 -17.30
C ILE A 186 4.21 4.14 -18.30
N LYS A 187 4.68 2.94 -17.92
CA LYS A 187 4.36 1.69 -18.60
C LYS A 187 3.02 1.20 -18.05
N PRO A 188 1.96 1.06 -18.88
CA PRO A 188 0.64 0.74 -18.38
C PRO A 188 0.60 -0.53 -17.56
N TRP A 189 -0.23 -0.53 -16.53
CA TRP A 189 -0.35 -1.63 -15.58
C TRP A 189 -0.57 -3.00 -16.24
N ARG A 190 -1.34 -3.05 -17.33
CA ARG A 190 -1.63 -4.28 -18.09
C ARG A 190 -0.40 -4.89 -18.78
N ASP A 191 0.59 -4.06 -19.07
CA ASP A 191 1.81 -4.45 -19.78
C ASP A 191 3.00 -4.60 -18.81
N SER A 192 2.79 -4.28 -17.53
CA SER A 192 3.81 -4.32 -16.48
C SER A 192 3.86 -5.69 -15.76
N ASP A 193 5.06 -6.11 -15.38
CA ASP A 193 5.24 -7.21 -14.43
C ASP A 193 4.96 -6.77 -12.98
N ASN A 194 5.02 -7.71 -12.03
CA ASN A 194 4.71 -7.44 -10.63
C ASN A 194 5.68 -6.44 -9.97
N TYR A 195 6.94 -6.39 -10.40
CA TYR A 195 7.90 -5.42 -9.90
C TYR A 195 7.60 -4.03 -10.47
N GLU A 196 7.39 -3.93 -11.79
CA GLU A 196 7.08 -2.68 -12.48
C GLU A 196 5.75 -2.06 -12.02
N LYS A 197 4.77 -2.87 -11.62
CA LYS A 197 3.47 -2.41 -11.09
C LYS A 197 3.59 -1.63 -9.78
N LEU A 198 4.59 -1.98 -8.95
CA LEU A 198 4.83 -1.38 -7.62
C LEU A 198 5.97 -0.35 -7.63
N ASP A 199 6.70 -0.25 -8.73
CA ASP A 199 7.85 0.61 -8.86
C ASP A 199 7.45 2.08 -8.97
N VAL A 200 7.88 2.90 -8.01
CA VAL A 200 7.58 4.34 -7.96
C VAL A 200 8.18 5.10 -9.15
N ASP A 201 9.23 4.57 -9.77
CA ASP A 201 9.81 5.12 -10.99
C ASP A 201 9.00 4.78 -12.25
N ASN A 202 8.08 3.82 -12.18
CA ASN A 202 7.08 3.58 -13.21
C ASN A 202 5.84 4.49 -13.03
N GLY A 203 5.97 5.62 -12.33
CA GLY A 203 4.84 6.44 -11.94
C GLY A 203 5.05 7.94 -12.09
N LEU A 204 3.99 8.62 -12.49
CA LEU A 204 3.84 10.07 -12.47
C LEU A 204 2.65 10.46 -11.59
N LEU A 205 2.76 11.61 -10.93
CA LEU A 205 1.63 12.21 -10.21
C LEU A 205 1.07 13.33 -11.08
N LEU A 206 -0.13 13.13 -11.62
CA LEU A 206 -0.74 14.00 -12.63
C LEU A 206 -2.10 14.53 -12.16
N THR A 207 -2.56 15.65 -12.72
CA THR A 207 -3.97 16.04 -12.60
C THR A 207 -4.83 15.13 -13.46
N ALA A 208 -6.13 15.03 -13.16
CA ALA A 208 -7.05 14.16 -13.92
C ALA A 208 -7.02 14.38 -15.45
N ASN A 209 -6.93 15.63 -15.91
CA ASN A 209 -6.83 15.93 -17.35
C ASN A 209 -5.49 15.46 -17.93
N ALA A 210 -4.38 15.73 -17.24
CA ALA A 210 -3.05 15.31 -17.68
C ALA A 210 -2.90 13.78 -17.70
N ASP A 211 -3.42 13.11 -16.67
CA ASP A 211 -3.49 11.65 -16.57
C ASP A 211 -4.26 11.05 -17.75
N SER A 212 -5.45 11.56 -18.03
CA SER A 212 -6.27 11.11 -19.16
C SER A 212 -5.55 11.28 -20.50
N LEU A 213 -4.94 12.45 -20.74
CA LEU A 213 -4.18 12.69 -21.98
C LEU A 213 -2.96 11.78 -22.11
N PHE A 214 -2.27 11.49 -21.00
CA PHE A 214 -1.08 10.67 -20.97
C PHE A 214 -1.43 9.18 -21.17
N ASP A 215 -2.34 8.62 -20.36
CA ASP A 215 -2.77 7.21 -20.42
C ASP A 215 -3.37 6.84 -21.78
N THR A 216 -4.03 7.79 -22.44
CA THR A 216 -4.60 7.60 -23.79
C THR A 216 -3.64 7.95 -24.94
N GLY A 217 -2.39 8.35 -24.62
CA GLY A 217 -1.31 8.58 -25.57
C GLY A 217 -1.36 9.90 -26.34
N TYR A 218 -2.21 10.86 -25.98
CA TYR A 218 -2.25 12.18 -26.62
C TYR A 218 -1.09 13.08 -26.20
N ILE A 219 -0.49 12.83 -25.04
CA ILE A 219 0.77 13.43 -24.62
C ILE A 219 1.76 12.35 -24.18
N SER A 220 3.05 12.65 -24.27
CA SER A 220 4.15 11.85 -23.73
C SER A 220 5.30 12.80 -23.36
N PHE A 221 6.44 12.26 -22.91
CA PHE A 221 7.63 13.07 -22.63
C PHE A 221 8.85 12.58 -23.41
N GLY A 222 9.63 13.52 -23.93
CA GLY A 222 10.88 13.26 -24.63
C GLY A 222 11.99 12.81 -23.69
N THR A 223 13.17 12.54 -24.24
CA THR A 223 14.32 12.05 -23.45
C THR A 223 14.83 13.06 -22.44
N ASN A 224 14.62 14.35 -22.72
CA ASN A 224 15.01 15.43 -21.84
C ASN A 224 13.86 15.87 -20.93
N GLY A 225 12.66 15.28 -21.04
CA GLY A 225 11.52 15.62 -20.19
C GLY A 225 10.57 16.65 -20.79
N GLU A 226 10.82 17.13 -22.01
CA GLU A 226 9.92 18.01 -22.75
C GLU A 226 8.61 17.30 -23.11
N LEU A 227 7.49 18.03 -23.01
CA LEU A 227 6.19 17.50 -23.43
C LEU A 227 6.17 17.24 -24.95
N LEU A 228 5.82 16.02 -25.31
CA LEU A 228 5.47 15.63 -26.68
C LEU A 228 3.95 15.61 -26.80
N LYS A 229 3.40 16.37 -27.75
CA LYS A 229 1.97 16.46 -27.99
C LYS A 229 1.61 15.73 -29.29
N SER A 230 0.55 14.93 -29.29
CA SER A 230 0.00 14.30 -30.49
C SER A 230 -0.47 15.34 -31.51
N LYS A 231 -0.38 15.02 -32.81
CA LYS A 231 -1.00 15.83 -33.87
C LYS A 231 -2.52 15.91 -33.77
N LEU A 232 -3.15 14.95 -33.10
CA LEU A 232 -4.59 14.90 -32.89
C LEU A 232 -5.10 15.87 -31.80
N LEU A 233 -4.20 16.52 -31.06
CA LEU A 233 -4.53 17.49 -30.02
C LEU A 233 -4.05 18.87 -30.45
N THR A 234 -4.93 19.86 -30.54
CA THR A 234 -4.52 21.24 -30.92
C THR A 234 -3.81 21.94 -29.76
N ASN A 235 -3.04 23.00 -30.05
CA ASN A 235 -2.40 23.80 -28.99
C ASN A 235 -3.44 24.51 -28.11
N GLU A 236 -4.55 24.94 -28.70
CA GLU A 236 -5.66 25.55 -27.97
C GLU A 236 -6.31 24.54 -27.00
N GLN A 237 -6.60 23.32 -27.46
CA GLN A 237 -7.14 22.26 -26.60
C GLN A 237 -6.17 21.91 -25.46
N LEU A 238 -4.88 21.77 -25.77
CA LEU A 238 -3.85 21.51 -24.75
C LEU A 238 -3.82 22.63 -23.70
N PHE A 239 -3.85 23.89 -24.14
CA PHE A 239 -3.90 25.04 -23.26
C PHE A 239 -5.15 25.04 -22.37
N LEU A 240 -6.34 24.80 -22.94
CA LEU A 240 -7.59 24.76 -22.18
C LEU A 240 -7.61 23.61 -21.15
N LEU A 241 -6.97 22.48 -21.46
CA LEU A 241 -6.95 21.30 -20.59
C LEU A 241 -5.90 21.39 -19.46
N LEU A 242 -4.74 21.98 -19.74
CA LEU A 242 -3.57 21.97 -18.85
C LEU A 242 -3.11 23.36 -18.37
N GLY A 243 -3.60 24.43 -18.96
CA GLY A 243 -3.25 25.83 -18.63
C GLY A 243 -1.99 26.36 -19.30
N ALA A 244 -1.27 25.53 -20.06
CA ALA A 244 -0.11 25.93 -20.87
C ALA A 244 0.06 24.97 -22.06
N THR A 245 0.91 25.34 -23.01
CA THR A 245 1.22 24.51 -24.20
C THR A 245 2.60 23.87 -24.15
N ASN A 246 3.48 24.36 -23.27
CA ASN A 246 4.84 23.87 -23.11
C ASN A 246 5.05 23.46 -21.66
N PHE A 247 5.52 22.24 -21.46
CA PHE A 247 5.85 21.71 -20.14
C PHE A 247 7.15 20.93 -20.20
N HIS A 248 7.75 20.80 -19.03
CA HIS A 248 8.97 20.03 -18.82
C HIS A 248 8.88 19.30 -17.47
N ILE A 249 9.33 18.05 -17.42
CA ILE A 249 9.39 17.26 -16.19
C ILE A 249 10.77 16.64 -16.03
N ASP A 250 11.27 16.57 -14.80
CA ASP A 250 12.54 15.91 -14.52
C ASP A 250 12.33 14.39 -14.45
N LEU A 251 13.00 13.65 -15.34
CA LEU A 251 12.97 12.19 -15.36
C LEU A 251 14.32 11.61 -14.92
N ASN A 252 14.31 10.71 -13.95
CA ASN A 252 15.48 9.90 -13.63
C ASN A 252 15.71 8.80 -14.70
N ASN A 253 16.85 8.09 -14.62
CA ASN A 253 17.21 7.10 -15.63
C ASN A 253 16.17 5.98 -15.78
N LYS A 254 15.62 5.48 -14.66
CA LYS A 254 14.62 4.40 -14.68
C LYS A 254 13.28 4.86 -15.26
N GLN A 255 12.86 6.09 -14.94
CA GLN A 255 11.71 6.73 -15.56
C GLN A 255 11.89 6.90 -17.07
N LYS A 256 13.10 7.21 -17.54
CA LYS A 256 13.40 7.31 -18.99
C LYS A 256 13.22 5.97 -19.70
N ASP A 257 13.56 4.85 -19.05
CA ASP A 257 13.35 3.51 -19.59
C ASP A 257 11.85 3.21 -19.77
N TYR A 258 11.03 3.45 -18.74
CA TYR A 258 9.57 3.31 -18.88
C TYR A 258 8.98 4.31 -19.89
N MET A 259 9.47 5.55 -19.91
CA MET A 259 8.99 6.56 -20.85
C MET A 259 9.33 6.19 -22.29
N ASN A 260 10.41 5.43 -22.50
CA ASN A 260 10.71 4.88 -23.81
C ASN A 260 9.62 3.91 -24.27
N TYR A 261 9.17 3.01 -23.40
CA TYR A 261 8.01 2.15 -23.68
C TYR A 261 6.76 2.98 -24.00
N HIS A 262 6.46 4.00 -23.19
CA HIS A 262 5.30 4.86 -23.43
C HIS A 262 5.35 5.54 -24.81
N ARG A 263 6.51 6.10 -25.19
CA ARG A 263 6.72 6.73 -26.50
C ARG A 263 6.59 5.76 -27.68
N THR A 264 6.97 4.50 -27.51
CA THR A 264 6.99 3.52 -28.61
C THR A 264 5.67 2.77 -28.76
N VAL A 265 4.97 2.51 -27.66
CA VAL A 265 3.78 1.64 -27.64
C VAL A 265 2.48 2.41 -27.44
N ILE A 266 2.47 3.48 -26.64
CA ILE A 266 1.24 4.16 -26.21
C ILE A 266 1.03 5.50 -26.93
N TYR A 267 2.09 6.28 -27.10
CA TYR A 267 2.03 7.62 -27.67
C TYR A 267 1.53 7.63 -29.12
N LYS A 268 0.48 8.42 -29.35
CA LYS A 268 -0.13 8.66 -30.66
C LYS A 268 0.60 9.82 -31.35
N LYS A 269 1.51 9.50 -32.26
CA LYS A 269 2.27 10.49 -33.05
C LYS A 269 1.37 11.42 -33.86
#